data_AF-A0A2E4KSJ5-F1
#
_entry.id   AF-A0A2E4KSJ5-F1
#
_cell.length_a   1.000
_cell.length_b   1.000
_cell.length_c   1.000
_cell.angle_alpha   90.00
_cell.angle_beta   90.00
_cell.angle_gamma   90.00
#
_symmetry.space_group_name_H-M   'P 1'
#
loop_
_entity.id
_entity.type
_entity.pdbx_description
1 polymer ?
#
loop_
_entity_poly.entity_id
_entity_poly.type
_entity_poly.pdbx_seq_one_letter_code
_entity_poly.pdbx_strand_id
1 'polypeptide(L)'
;MKTESNNYRMLKNDEDADARMMAFFGMSGVLSVVAIAVFILSPPADVGVAEGQLAPNFASQAYDSSWSSFELYDHIDQTWTEGDEGQWVFLLFIDTDCPFCFDSGDKHTAWQNQWGSSAKFLSIATELQIPGHDSSKNEIVDYKQKNDNSGCRSDKANCDQRPGDVHNWPYIDDLDRSIAEDYKIPGTPFYLLLSPDGIVQWNSGQHENDALSDPAAALQYHLGGSE
;
A
#
# COMPACT_ATOMS: atom_id res chain seq x y z
N MET A 1 35.53 71.90 40.24
CA MET A 1 35.54 71.08 39.01
C MET A 1 35.60 69.62 39.46
N LYS A 2 34.51 68.85 39.30
CA LYS A 2 34.46 67.42 39.65
C LYS A 2 34.77 66.63 38.39
N THR A 3 35.78 65.75 38.44
CA THR A 3 36.10 64.84 37.36
C THR A 3 35.25 63.57 37.56
N GLU A 4 34.24 63.37 36.73
CA GLU A 4 33.48 62.12 36.68
C GLU A 4 34.33 61.04 36.00
N SER A 5 34.60 59.96 36.72
CA SER A 5 35.23 58.75 36.21
C SER A 5 34.15 57.87 35.59
N ASN A 6 34.12 57.81 34.25
CA ASN A 6 33.30 56.86 33.52
C ASN A 6 33.94 55.46 33.59
N ASN A 7 33.40 54.59 34.45
CA ASN A 7 33.73 53.18 34.49
C ASN A 7 33.11 52.47 33.28
N TYR A 8 33.89 52.28 32.22
CA TYR A 8 33.55 51.33 31.16
C TYR A 8 33.69 49.92 31.73
N ARG A 9 32.57 49.27 32.05
CA ARG A 9 32.53 47.83 32.30
C ARG A 9 32.86 47.12 30.99
N MET A 10 34.11 46.68 30.83
CA MET A 10 34.45 45.71 29.79
C MET A 10 33.68 44.42 30.09
N LEU A 11 32.90 43.96 29.11
CA LEU A 11 32.32 42.62 29.12
C LEU A 11 33.48 41.63 29.26
N LYS A 12 33.42 40.77 30.26
CA LYS A 12 34.40 39.70 30.45
C LYS A 12 34.22 38.74 29.27
N ASN A 13 35.18 38.69 28.35
CA ASN A 13 35.22 37.66 27.32
C ASN A 13 35.39 36.32 28.04
N ASP A 14 34.39 35.46 27.93
CA ASP A 14 34.43 34.10 28.42
C ASP A 14 34.90 33.21 27.27
N GLU A 15 36.21 32.99 27.19
CA GLU A 15 36.85 32.19 26.13
C GLU A 15 36.32 30.74 26.12
N ASP A 16 35.90 30.21 27.27
CA ASP A 16 35.29 28.88 27.36
C ASP A 16 33.90 28.86 26.73
N ALA A 17 33.12 29.93 26.90
CA ALA A 17 31.81 30.08 26.26
C ALA A 17 31.96 30.20 24.72
N ASP A 18 32.96 30.96 24.25
CA ASP A 18 33.22 31.16 22.83
C ASP A 18 33.72 29.86 22.16
N ALA A 19 34.61 29.12 22.83
CA ALA A 19 35.08 27.80 22.38
C ALA A 19 33.95 26.77 22.27
N ARG A 20 33.02 26.75 23.24
CA ARG A 20 31.85 25.86 23.21
C ARG A 20 30.88 26.22 22.09
N MET A 21 30.67 27.51 21.84
CA MET A 21 29.80 27.95 20.75
C MET A 21 30.38 27.65 19.37
N MET A 22 31.69 27.88 19.19
CA MET A 22 32.38 27.55 17.95
C MET A 22 32.39 26.04 17.69
N ALA A 23 32.61 25.22 18.72
CA ALA A 23 32.50 23.77 18.61
C ALA A 23 31.08 23.33 18.23
N PHE A 24 30.04 23.94 18.82
CA PHE A 24 28.65 23.65 18.49
C PHE A 24 28.32 23.97 17.02
N PHE A 25 28.68 25.17 16.53
CA PHE A 25 28.43 25.54 15.14
C PHE A 25 29.25 24.73 14.15
N GLY A 26 30.51 24.40 14.49
CA GLY A 26 31.34 23.50 13.69
C GLY A 26 30.73 22.11 13.57
N MET A 27 30.30 21.51 14.69
CA MET A 27 29.67 20.20 14.70
C MET A 27 28.31 20.22 13.98
N SER A 28 27.49 21.24 14.22
CA SER A 28 26.21 21.41 13.54
C SER A 28 26.38 21.58 12.04
N GLY A 29 27.38 22.35 11.59
CA GLY A 29 27.66 22.54 10.17
C GLY A 29 28.05 21.24 9.48
N VAL A 30 28.93 20.44 10.10
CA VAL A 30 29.31 19.12 9.57
C VAL A 30 28.10 18.19 9.51
N LEU A 31 27.31 18.11 10.59
CA LEU A 31 26.10 17.29 10.64
C LEU A 31 25.08 17.70 9.57
N SER A 32 24.87 19.01 9.36
CA SER A 32 23.97 19.51 8.33
C SER A 32 24.44 19.14 6.92
N VAL A 33 25.75 19.25 6.63
CA VAL A 33 26.29 18.86 5.32
C VAL A 33 26.12 17.36 5.09
N VAL A 34 26.37 16.53 6.10
CA VAL A 34 26.17 15.08 6.01
C VAL A 34 24.70 14.75 5.78
N ALA A 35 23.78 15.38 6.53
CA ALA A 35 22.34 15.16 6.35
C ALA A 35 21.88 15.54 4.93
N ILE A 36 22.30 16.69 4.42
CA ILE A 36 21.98 17.12 3.04
C ILE A 36 22.57 16.15 2.02
N ALA A 37 23.81 15.71 2.20
CA ALA A 37 24.44 14.74 1.30
C ALA A 37 23.67 13.40 1.28
N VAL A 38 23.22 12.91 2.44
CA VAL A 38 22.39 11.70 2.53
C VAL A 38 21.07 11.90 1.78
N PHE A 39 20.37 13.03 1.97
CA PHE A 39 19.11 13.29 1.27
C PHE A 39 19.27 13.37 -0.26
N ILE A 40 20.40 13.87 -0.75
CA ILE A 40 20.67 13.96 -2.21
C ILE A 40 21.03 12.57 -2.77
N LEU A 41 21.81 11.78 -2.03
CA LEU A 41 22.27 10.45 -2.46
C LEU A 41 21.20 9.37 -2.27
N SER A 42 20.26 9.58 -1.35
CA SER A 42 19.21 8.64 -0.98
C SER A 42 17.93 9.44 -0.69
N PRO A 43 17.26 9.96 -1.74
CA PRO A 43 15.96 10.58 -1.53
C PRO A 43 15.02 9.58 -0.83
N PRO A 44 14.15 10.04 0.08
CA PRO A 44 13.17 9.16 0.70
C PRO A 44 12.35 8.48 -0.40
N ALA A 45 12.00 7.21 -0.19
CA ALA A 45 11.16 6.47 -1.12
C ALA A 45 9.86 7.26 -1.35
N ASP A 46 9.50 7.44 -2.63
CA ASP A 46 8.24 8.07 -2.99
C ASP A 46 7.12 7.04 -2.79
N VAL A 47 6.53 7.06 -1.59
CA VAL A 47 5.51 6.08 -1.18
C VAL A 47 4.12 6.60 -1.54
N GLY A 48 3.34 5.78 -2.24
CA GLY A 48 1.98 6.09 -2.60
C GLY A 48 1.37 5.08 -3.56
N VAL A 49 0.18 5.40 -4.06
CA VAL A 49 -0.61 4.50 -4.92
C VAL A 49 -0.57 4.90 -6.40
N ALA A 50 0.07 6.01 -6.75
CA ALA A 50 0.20 6.40 -8.15
C ALA A 50 1.26 5.53 -8.84
N GLU A 51 1.12 5.35 -10.15
CA GLU A 51 2.12 4.65 -10.96
C GLU A 51 3.52 5.27 -10.81
N GLY A 52 4.52 4.39 -10.66
CA GLY A 52 5.90 4.75 -10.38
C GLY A 52 6.24 4.98 -8.90
N GLN A 53 5.25 4.96 -8.01
CA GLN A 53 5.46 5.07 -6.56
C GLN A 53 5.60 3.70 -5.90
N LEU A 54 6.30 3.65 -4.76
CA LEU A 54 6.36 2.47 -3.92
C LEU A 54 5.05 2.31 -3.15
N ALA A 55 4.39 1.15 -3.27
CA ALA A 55 3.15 0.90 -2.56
C ALA A 55 3.36 1.02 -1.03
N PRO A 56 2.43 1.65 -0.28
CA PRO A 56 2.50 1.69 1.18
C PRO A 56 2.58 0.28 1.77
N ASN A 57 3.48 0.06 2.73
CA ASN A 57 3.48 -1.21 3.45
C ASN A 57 2.22 -1.30 4.32
N PHE A 58 1.73 -2.53 4.53
CA PHE A 58 0.67 -2.80 5.50
C PHE A 58 0.93 -4.15 6.17
N ALA A 59 0.46 -4.27 7.42
CA ALA A 59 0.49 -5.50 8.19
C ALA A 59 -0.88 -5.75 8.84
N SER A 60 -1.49 -6.89 8.56
CA SER A 60 -2.82 -7.26 9.09
C SER A 60 -2.95 -8.78 9.22
N GLN A 61 -4.16 -9.26 9.53
CA GLN A 61 -4.50 -10.68 9.47
C GLN A 61 -4.93 -11.04 8.05
N ALA A 62 -4.47 -12.17 7.53
CA ALA A 62 -4.92 -12.73 6.27
C ALA A 62 -5.49 -14.12 6.47
N TYR A 63 -6.55 -14.44 5.75
CA TYR A 63 -7.12 -15.77 5.67
C TYR A 63 -6.73 -16.44 4.35
N ASP A 64 -5.97 -17.52 4.45
CA ASP A 64 -5.75 -18.44 3.33
C ASP A 64 -6.48 -19.77 3.59
N SER A 65 -5.95 -20.57 4.51
CA SER A 65 -6.62 -21.75 5.10
C SER A 65 -6.97 -21.55 6.58
N SER A 66 -6.32 -20.57 7.21
CA SER A 66 -6.55 -20.10 8.57
C SER A 66 -6.09 -18.65 8.66
N TRP A 67 -6.50 -17.95 9.72
CA TRP A 67 -6.07 -16.58 9.98
C TRP A 67 -4.62 -16.55 10.47
N SER A 68 -3.76 -15.78 9.81
CA SER A 68 -2.37 -15.56 10.18
C SER A 68 -1.95 -14.12 9.93
N SER A 69 -0.87 -13.68 10.58
CA SER A 69 -0.27 -12.38 10.25
C SER A 69 0.26 -12.36 8.82
N PHE A 70 0.10 -11.21 8.17
CA PHE A 70 0.54 -10.95 6.81
C PHE A 70 1.13 -9.54 6.76
N GLU A 71 2.25 -9.37 6.06
CA GLU A 71 2.87 -8.08 5.77
C GLU A 71 3.21 -8.02 4.29
N LEU A 72 2.82 -6.94 3.59
CA LEU A 72 3.07 -6.82 2.15
C LEU A 72 4.56 -6.91 1.83
N TYR A 73 5.40 -6.26 2.65
CA TYR A 73 6.83 -6.15 2.38
C TYR A 73 7.59 -7.48 2.56
N ASP A 74 7.00 -8.47 3.23
CA ASP A 74 7.52 -9.85 3.27
C ASP A 74 7.31 -10.60 1.94
N HIS A 75 6.55 -10.03 1.01
CA HIS A 75 6.16 -10.64 -0.26
C HIS A 75 6.65 -9.91 -1.50
N ILE A 76 7.43 -8.85 -1.32
CA ILE A 76 8.11 -8.12 -2.40
C ILE A 76 9.62 -8.23 -2.21
N ASP A 77 10.37 -8.12 -3.30
CA ASP A 77 11.82 -8.07 -3.31
C ASP A 77 12.28 -6.67 -3.72
N GLN A 78 12.53 -5.81 -2.73
CA GLN A 78 13.00 -4.43 -2.95
C GLN A 78 14.39 -4.34 -3.63
N THR A 79 15.07 -5.47 -3.83
CA THR A 79 16.34 -5.54 -4.56
C THR A 79 16.18 -6.01 -6.00
N TRP A 80 14.97 -6.40 -6.40
CA TRP A 80 14.64 -6.81 -7.76
C TRP A 80 14.89 -5.67 -8.76
N THR A 81 15.34 -6.04 -9.97
CA THR A 81 15.49 -5.09 -11.06
C THR A 81 14.77 -5.57 -12.33
N GLU A 82 14.34 -4.63 -13.16
CA GLU A 82 13.62 -4.95 -14.39
C GLU A 82 14.44 -5.89 -15.29
N GLY A 83 13.83 -7.04 -15.63
CA GLY A 83 14.46 -8.11 -16.40
C GLY A 83 14.90 -9.32 -15.56
N ASP A 84 14.96 -9.18 -14.23
CA ASP A 84 15.18 -10.32 -13.33
C ASP A 84 13.90 -11.13 -13.14
N GLU A 85 14.05 -12.42 -12.79
CA GLU A 85 12.91 -13.23 -12.36
C GLU A 85 12.32 -12.66 -11.07
N GLY A 86 11.02 -12.41 -11.06
CA GLY A 86 10.30 -11.91 -9.90
C GLY A 86 8.81 -12.17 -10.02
N GLN A 87 8.13 -12.26 -8.87
CA GLN A 87 6.69 -12.46 -8.83
C GLN A 87 6.01 -11.11 -8.65
N TRP A 88 5.15 -10.75 -9.59
CA TRP A 88 4.34 -9.54 -9.52
C TRP A 88 3.28 -9.69 -8.42
N VAL A 89 2.72 -8.59 -7.93
CA VAL A 89 1.66 -8.62 -6.92
C VAL A 89 0.44 -7.87 -7.43
N PHE A 90 -0.70 -8.55 -7.47
CA PHE A 90 -1.97 -7.95 -7.87
C PHE A 90 -2.86 -7.78 -6.63
N LEU A 91 -3.13 -6.53 -6.27
CA LEU A 91 -3.95 -6.17 -5.10
C LEU A 91 -5.39 -5.90 -5.57
N LEU A 92 -6.36 -6.59 -4.97
CA LEU A 92 -7.78 -6.42 -5.21
C LEU A 92 -8.45 -5.91 -3.93
N PHE A 93 -8.75 -4.62 -3.86
CA PHE A 93 -9.57 -4.06 -2.79
C PHE A 93 -11.03 -4.35 -3.10
N ILE A 94 -11.68 -5.09 -2.21
CA ILE A 94 -13.07 -5.52 -2.35
C ILE A 94 -13.80 -5.33 -1.04
N ASP A 95 -15.11 -5.19 -1.16
CA ASP A 95 -16.05 -5.22 -0.05
C ASP A 95 -17.02 -6.38 -0.35
N THR A 96 -17.27 -7.26 0.63
CA THR A 96 -18.11 -8.46 0.43
C THR A 96 -19.59 -8.12 0.25
N ASP A 97 -20.00 -6.92 0.67
CA ASP A 97 -21.33 -6.35 0.47
C ASP A 97 -21.48 -5.57 -0.83
N CYS A 98 -20.36 -5.18 -1.47
CA CYS A 98 -20.42 -4.45 -2.74
C CYS A 98 -20.99 -5.32 -3.88
N PRO A 99 -22.12 -4.93 -4.51
CA PRO A 99 -22.73 -5.71 -5.59
C PRO A 99 -21.80 -5.91 -6.80
N PHE A 100 -20.99 -4.90 -7.14
CA PHE A 100 -20.04 -5.00 -8.24
C PHE A 100 -18.88 -5.94 -7.91
N CYS A 101 -18.38 -5.93 -6.67
CA CYS A 101 -17.38 -6.89 -6.19
C CYS A 101 -17.94 -8.31 -6.28
N PHE A 102 -19.15 -8.52 -5.75
CA PHE A 102 -19.84 -9.81 -5.76
C PHE A 102 -20.00 -10.36 -7.17
N ASP A 103 -20.58 -9.57 -8.08
CA ASP A 103 -20.85 -9.98 -9.46
C ASP A 103 -19.58 -10.23 -10.29
N SER A 104 -18.43 -9.68 -9.88
CA SER A 104 -17.14 -9.83 -10.56
C SER A 104 -16.33 -11.08 -10.16
N GLY A 105 -16.86 -11.93 -9.28
CA GLY A 105 -16.13 -13.07 -8.73
C GLY A 105 -15.67 -14.10 -9.78
N ASP A 106 -16.40 -14.27 -10.89
CA ASP A 106 -16.00 -15.12 -12.01
C ASP A 106 -14.82 -14.55 -12.78
N LYS A 107 -14.78 -13.21 -12.95
CA LYS A 107 -13.63 -12.51 -13.54
C LYS A 107 -12.38 -12.67 -12.69
N HIS A 108 -12.49 -12.50 -11.37
CA HIS A 108 -11.34 -12.70 -10.46
C HIS A 108 -10.79 -14.12 -10.56
N THR A 109 -11.68 -15.11 -10.62
CA THR A 109 -11.31 -16.52 -10.85
C THR A 109 -10.59 -16.68 -12.19
N ALA A 110 -11.14 -16.10 -13.28
CA ALA A 110 -10.54 -16.18 -14.61
C ALA A 110 -9.15 -15.53 -14.67
N TRP A 111 -8.98 -14.37 -14.05
CA TRP A 111 -7.70 -13.67 -14.01
C TRP A 111 -6.65 -14.46 -13.22
N GLN A 112 -7.02 -15.03 -12.07
CA GLN A 112 -6.09 -15.85 -11.30
C GLN A 112 -5.71 -17.12 -12.05
N ASN A 113 -6.64 -17.75 -12.77
CA ASN A 113 -6.33 -18.91 -13.60
C ASN A 113 -5.35 -18.58 -14.75
N GLN A 114 -5.43 -17.37 -15.31
CA GLN A 114 -4.60 -16.95 -16.43
C GLN A 114 -3.22 -16.42 -16.00
N TRP A 115 -3.16 -15.61 -14.94
CA TRP A 115 -1.94 -14.90 -14.53
C TRP A 115 -1.44 -15.28 -13.14
N GLY A 116 -2.08 -16.21 -12.43
CA GLY A 116 -1.69 -16.62 -11.07
C GLY A 116 -0.30 -17.26 -10.97
N SER A 117 0.29 -17.70 -12.08
CA SER A 117 1.69 -18.12 -12.13
C SER A 117 2.68 -16.95 -12.19
N SER A 118 2.27 -15.82 -12.76
CA SER A 118 3.11 -14.63 -12.97
C SER A 118 2.93 -13.58 -11.89
N ALA A 119 1.73 -13.49 -11.31
CA ALA A 119 1.38 -12.57 -10.25
C ALA A 119 0.74 -13.28 -9.06
N LYS A 120 1.09 -12.85 -7.86
CA LYS A 120 0.44 -13.21 -6.61
C LYS A 120 -0.80 -12.35 -6.42
N PHE A 121 -1.96 -12.99 -6.39
CA PHE A 121 -3.23 -12.31 -6.13
C PHE A 121 -3.41 -12.15 -4.62
N LEU A 122 -3.80 -10.96 -4.19
CA LEU A 122 -4.10 -10.63 -2.80
C LEU A 122 -5.40 -9.85 -2.78
N SER A 123 -6.42 -10.35 -2.08
CA SER A 123 -7.65 -9.61 -1.88
C SER A 123 -7.61 -8.88 -0.55
N ILE A 124 -7.81 -7.57 -0.54
CA ILE A 124 -7.95 -6.77 0.66
C ILE A 124 -9.45 -6.55 0.87
N ALA A 125 -10.00 -7.21 1.89
CA ALA A 125 -11.40 -7.12 2.25
C ALA A 125 -11.61 -5.93 3.18
N THR A 126 -12.13 -4.84 2.61
CA THR A 126 -12.37 -3.57 3.30
C THR A 126 -13.87 -3.31 3.40
N GLU A 127 -14.30 -2.67 4.48
CA GLU A 127 -15.69 -2.29 4.66
C GLU A 127 -15.90 -0.84 4.20
N LEU A 128 -16.72 -0.64 3.17
CA LEU A 128 -17.16 0.71 2.82
C LEU A 128 -18.14 1.19 3.90
N GLN A 129 -17.84 2.30 4.57
CA GLN A 129 -18.73 2.91 5.57
C GLN A 129 -19.96 3.58 4.94
N ILE A 130 -20.80 2.80 4.28
CA ILE A 130 -22.05 3.20 3.64
C ILE A 130 -23.19 2.28 4.10
N PRO A 131 -24.45 2.74 4.09
CA PRO A 131 -25.56 1.95 4.59
C PRO A 131 -25.73 0.61 3.86
N GLY A 132 -25.81 -0.48 4.63
CA GLY A 132 -25.98 -1.84 4.11
C GLY A 132 -24.67 -2.58 3.82
N HIS A 133 -23.53 -2.03 4.27
CA HIS A 133 -22.26 -2.72 4.27
C HIS A 133 -21.87 -2.95 5.74
N ASP A 134 -21.84 -4.21 6.16
CA ASP A 134 -21.50 -4.67 7.51
C ASP A 134 -20.81 -6.03 7.36
N SER A 135 -19.50 -5.96 7.13
CA SER A 135 -18.72 -7.13 6.75
C SER A 135 -18.02 -7.72 7.98
N SER A 136 -17.83 -9.04 7.97
CA SER A 136 -17.20 -9.74 9.09
C SER A 136 -16.12 -10.71 8.62
N LYS A 137 -15.23 -11.11 9.54
CA LYS A 137 -14.23 -12.15 9.26
C LYS A 137 -14.86 -13.46 8.78
N ASN A 138 -16.01 -13.84 9.35
CA ASN A 138 -16.70 -15.03 8.91
C ASN A 138 -17.23 -14.86 7.49
N GLU A 139 -17.81 -13.70 7.18
CA GLU A 139 -18.26 -13.40 5.82
C GLU A 139 -17.11 -13.38 4.81
N ILE A 140 -15.95 -12.83 5.16
CA ILE A 140 -14.74 -12.89 4.32
C ILE A 140 -14.38 -14.34 3.98
N VAL A 141 -14.39 -15.22 4.98
CA VAL A 141 -14.11 -16.66 4.79
C VAL A 141 -15.17 -17.27 3.87
N ASP A 142 -16.44 -16.99 4.11
CA ASP A 142 -17.55 -17.58 3.37
C ASP A 142 -17.63 -17.05 1.93
N TYR A 143 -17.30 -15.78 1.69
CA TYR A 143 -17.17 -15.17 0.37
C TYR A 143 -16.06 -15.83 -0.45
N LYS A 144 -14.89 -16.04 0.17
CA LYS A 144 -13.73 -16.72 -0.44
C LYS A 144 -14.05 -18.17 -0.77
N GLN A 145 -14.61 -18.90 0.21
CA GLN A 145 -14.86 -20.35 0.16
C GLN A 145 -16.20 -20.73 -0.47
N LYS A 146 -17.06 -19.75 -0.79
CA LYS A 146 -18.43 -19.98 -1.25
C LYS A 146 -19.23 -20.88 -0.30
N ASN A 147 -19.12 -20.60 1.00
CA ASN A 147 -19.91 -21.29 2.02
C ASN A 147 -21.32 -20.70 2.11
N ASP A 148 -22.24 -21.48 2.68
CA ASP A 148 -23.62 -21.06 2.97
C ASP A 148 -23.66 -19.99 4.08
N ASN A 149 -23.77 -18.72 3.68
CA ASN A 149 -23.92 -17.57 4.56
C ASN A 149 -24.71 -16.47 3.84
N SER A 150 -25.81 -15.99 4.44
CA SER A 150 -26.69 -14.98 3.83
C SER A 150 -26.21 -13.53 3.96
N GLY A 151 -25.04 -13.27 4.57
CA GLY A 151 -24.53 -11.92 4.83
C GLY A 151 -24.06 -11.16 3.58
N CYS A 152 -23.55 -11.88 2.58
CA CYS A 152 -22.94 -11.27 1.40
C CYS A 152 -23.91 -10.37 0.59
N ARG A 153 -23.31 -9.40 -0.11
CA ARG A 153 -24.03 -8.47 -1.01
C ARG A 153 -25.11 -7.66 -0.26
N SER A 154 -24.78 -7.13 0.92
CA SER A 154 -25.70 -6.37 1.78
C SER A 154 -26.91 -7.19 2.23
N ASP A 155 -26.68 -8.43 2.68
CA ASP A 155 -27.71 -9.42 3.02
C ASP A 155 -28.67 -9.79 1.86
N LYS A 156 -28.31 -9.49 0.60
CA LYS A 156 -29.19 -9.74 -0.57
C LYS A 156 -28.86 -11.03 -1.30
N ALA A 157 -27.73 -11.66 -1.01
CA ALA A 157 -27.32 -12.91 -1.63
C ALA A 157 -26.60 -13.81 -0.64
N ASN A 158 -26.64 -15.11 -0.90
CA ASN A 158 -25.78 -16.02 -0.16
C ASN A 158 -24.35 -15.94 -0.73
N CYS A 159 -23.34 -16.04 0.13
CA CYS A 159 -21.94 -16.07 -0.30
C CYS A 159 -21.64 -17.25 -1.25
N ASP A 160 -22.37 -18.36 -1.15
CA ASP A 160 -22.27 -19.49 -2.07
C ASP A 160 -22.76 -19.18 -3.51
N GLN A 161 -23.57 -18.13 -3.68
CA GLN A 161 -24.10 -17.67 -4.97
C GLN A 161 -23.13 -16.74 -5.71
N ARG A 162 -22.01 -16.35 -5.09
CA ARG A 162 -21.00 -15.52 -5.77
C ARG A 162 -20.55 -16.21 -7.06
N PRO A 163 -20.59 -15.53 -8.23
CA PRO A 163 -20.05 -16.08 -9.47
C PRO A 163 -18.59 -16.49 -9.34
N GLY A 164 -18.17 -17.49 -10.12
CA GLY A 164 -16.80 -18.03 -10.11
C GLY A 164 -16.60 -19.19 -9.15
N ASP A 165 -15.32 -19.58 -9.01
CA ASP A 165 -14.90 -20.70 -8.17
C ASP A 165 -14.41 -20.21 -6.80
N VAL A 166 -14.11 -21.14 -5.89
CA VAL A 166 -13.43 -20.83 -4.63
C VAL A 166 -12.12 -20.10 -4.92
N HIS A 167 -11.89 -19.01 -4.20
CA HIS A 167 -10.68 -18.22 -4.35
C HIS A 167 -9.53 -18.84 -3.54
N ASN A 168 -8.50 -19.29 -4.26
CA ASN A 168 -7.33 -20.00 -3.71
C ASN A 168 -6.14 -19.06 -3.42
N TRP A 169 -6.42 -17.82 -3.03
CA TRP A 169 -5.42 -16.82 -2.66
C TRP A 169 -5.81 -16.09 -1.38
N PRO A 170 -4.88 -15.44 -0.67
CA PRO A 170 -5.16 -14.82 0.62
C PRO A 170 -6.17 -13.67 0.55
N TYR A 171 -7.03 -13.60 1.57
CA TYR A 171 -7.89 -12.47 1.86
C TYR A 171 -7.38 -11.74 3.11
N ILE A 172 -6.88 -10.53 2.94
CA ILE A 172 -6.38 -9.65 4.01
C ILE A 172 -7.58 -8.92 4.61
N ASP A 173 -7.66 -8.95 5.94
CA ASP A 173 -8.64 -8.22 6.74
C ASP A 173 -8.28 -6.73 6.77
N ASP A 174 -9.19 -5.91 6.27
CA ASP A 174 -9.16 -4.45 6.35
C ASP A 174 -10.54 -3.91 6.73
N LEU A 175 -11.29 -4.66 7.56
CA LEU A 175 -12.60 -4.22 8.05
C LEU A 175 -12.50 -2.92 8.88
N ASP A 176 -11.33 -2.67 9.50
CA ASP A 176 -11.05 -1.40 10.19
C ASP A 176 -10.65 -0.25 9.25
N ARG A 177 -10.48 -0.54 7.96
CA ARG A 177 -10.12 0.37 6.86
C ARG A 177 -8.74 1.01 6.96
N SER A 178 -7.87 0.55 7.85
CA SER A 178 -6.54 1.12 8.00
C SER A 178 -5.73 1.09 6.68
N ILE A 179 -5.82 -0.01 5.93
CA ILE A 179 -5.14 -0.19 4.64
C ILE A 179 -5.84 0.67 3.57
N ALA A 180 -7.16 0.62 3.47
CA ALA A 180 -7.92 1.42 2.52
C ALA A 180 -7.70 2.94 2.69
N GLU A 181 -7.55 3.41 3.92
CA GLU A 181 -7.25 4.81 4.24
C GLU A 181 -5.82 5.20 3.83
N ASP A 182 -4.83 4.35 4.13
CA ASP A 182 -3.43 4.58 3.72
C ASP A 182 -3.28 4.60 2.19
N TYR A 183 -4.01 3.72 1.50
CA TYR A 183 -4.07 3.65 0.05
C TYR A 183 -5.00 4.70 -0.58
N LYS A 184 -5.80 5.41 0.23
CA LYS A 184 -6.75 6.45 -0.20
C LYS A 184 -7.67 5.97 -1.33
N ILE A 185 -8.15 4.73 -1.24
CA ILE A 185 -8.99 4.16 -2.30
C ILE A 185 -10.30 4.94 -2.43
N PRO A 186 -10.79 5.21 -3.66
CA PRO A 186 -12.02 5.96 -3.87
C PRO A 186 -13.29 5.13 -3.61
N GLY A 187 -13.17 3.80 -3.63
CA GLY A 187 -14.26 2.84 -3.45
C GLY A 187 -13.82 1.42 -3.78
N THR A 188 -14.77 0.49 -3.79
CA THR A 188 -14.55 -0.91 -4.20
C THR A 188 -15.48 -1.29 -5.37
N PRO A 189 -15.02 -2.13 -6.30
CA PRO A 189 -13.68 -2.71 -6.36
C PRO A 189 -12.63 -1.68 -6.79
N PHE A 190 -11.40 -1.85 -6.31
CA PHE A 190 -10.23 -1.07 -6.74
C PHE A 190 -9.02 -2.00 -6.88
N TYR A 191 -8.22 -1.78 -7.91
CA TYR A 191 -7.16 -2.70 -8.30
C TYR A 191 -5.82 -1.99 -8.48
N LEU A 192 -4.74 -2.64 -8.04
CA LEU A 192 -3.36 -2.23 -8.28
C LEU A 192 -2.54 -3.42 -8.77
N LEU A 193 -1.62 -3.18 -9.68
CA LEU A 193 -0.57 -4.13 -10.04
C LEU A 193 0.78 -3.56 -9.61
N LEU A 194 1.52 -4.34 -8.84
CA LEU A 194 2.85 -4.01 -8.37
C LEU A 194 3.88 -4.88 -9.09
N SER A 195 5.00 -4.27 -9.46
CA SER A 195 6.21 -5.02 -9.83
C SER A 195 6.76 -5.76 -8.60
N PRO A 196 7.68 -6.73 -8.81
CA PRO A 196 8.23 -7.53 -7.72
C PRO A 196 8.91 -6.73 -6.60
N ASP A 197 9.40 -5.52 -6.87
CA ASP A 197 9.98 -4.58 -5.90
C ASP A 197 8.94 -3.75 -5.13
N GLY A 198 7.64 -3.91 -5.45
CA GLY A 198 6.54 -3.20 -4.81
C GLY A 198 6.21 -1.84 -5.43
N ILE A 199 6.83 -1.47 -6.54
CA ILE A 199 6.45 -0.26 -7.29
C ILE A 199 5.11 -0.48 -7.99
N VAL A 200 4.22 0.51 -7.90
CA VAL A 200 2.93 0.49 -8.60
C VAL A 200 3.18 0.64 -10.10
N GLN A 201 2.86 -0.40 -10.86
CA GLN A 201 2.99 -0.45 -12.31
C GLN A 201 1.68 -0.11 -13.02
N TRP A 202 0.55 -0.34 -12.34
CA TRP A 202 -0.76 0.04 -12.85
C TRP A 202 -1.74 0.33 -11.71
N ASN A 203 -2.51 1.39 -11.87
CA ASN A 203 -3.57 1.79 -10.95
C ASN A 203 -4.90 1.98 -11.68
N SER A 204 -5.91 1.17 -11.33
CA SER A 204 -7.25 1.23 -11.94
C SER A 204 -7.91 2.62 -11.91
N GLY A 205 -7.67 3.43 -10.88
CA GLY A 205 -8.20 4.79 -10.76
C GLY A 205 -7.50 5.82 -11.65
N GLN A 206 -6.37 5.47 -12.28
CA GLN A 206 -5.66 6.34 -13.23
C GLN A 206 -6.02 6.03 -14.69
N HIS A 207 -6.83 4.98 -14.93
CA HIS A 207 -7.12 4.42 -16.26
C HIS A 207 -8.60 4.41 -16.65
N GLU A 208 -9.43 5.33 -16.16
CA GLU A 208 -10.90 5.27 -16.35
C GLU A 208 -11.39 5.33 -17.81
N ASN A 209 -10.60 5.87 -18.75
CA ASN A 209 -11.05 6.17 -20.12
C ASN A 209 -10.04 5.79 -21.21
N ASP A 210 -9.25 4.73 -20.98
CA ASP A 210 -8.29 4.24 -21.96
C ASP A 210 -8.32 2.71 -22.13
N ALA A 211 -7.36 2.20 -22.92
CA ALA A 211 -7.24 0.79 -23.26
C ALA A 211 -6.93 -0.12 -22.07
N LEU A 212 -6.49 0.43 -20.93
CA LEU A 212 -6.16 -0.27 -19.70
C LEU A 212 -7.23 -0.07 -18.60
N SER A 213 -8.41 0.45 -18.97
CA SER A 213 -9.57 0.58 -18.07
C SER A 213 -10.08 -0.77 -17.55
N ASP A 214 -9.90 -1.85 -18.31
CA ASP A 214 -10.22 -3.21 -17.89
C ASP A 214 -8.99 -3.85 -17.20
N PRO A 215 -9.11 -4.33 -15.95
CA PRO A 215 -7.99 -4.99 -15.27
C PRO A 215 -7.40 -6.17 -16.04
N ALA A 216 -8.21 -6.89 -16.83
CA ALA A 216 -7.71 -7.97 -17.69
C ALA A 216 -6.75 -7.45 -18.77
N ALA A 217 -7.05 -6.28 -19.35
CA ALA A 217 -6.20 -5.66 -20.35
C ALA A 217 -4.88 -5.17 -19.74
N ALA A 218 -4.93 -4.63 -18.51
CA ALA A 218 -3.72 -4.25 -17.76
C ALA A 218 -2.85 -5.46 -17.41
N LEU A 219 -3.44 -6.54 -16.88
CA LEU A 219 -2.73 -7.79 -16.60
C LEU A 219 -2.10 -8.37 -17.87
N GLN A 220 -2.83 -8.35 -19.00
CA GLN A 220 -2.27 -8.78 -20.28
C GLN A 220 -1.12 -7.89 -20.75
N TYR A 221 -1.24 -6.57 -20.59
CA TYR A 221 -0.22 -5.61 -21.01
C TYR A 221 1.10 -5.80 -20.24
N HIS A 222 1.02 -5.96 -18.91
CA HIS A 222 2.20 -6.06 -18.06
C HIS A 222 2.75 -7.49 -17.93
N LEU A 223 1.88 -8.51 -17.89
CA LEU A 223 2.27 -9.89 -17.57
C LEU A 223 2.17 -10.85 -18.76
N GLY A 224 1.53 -10.43 -19.85
CA GLY A 224 1.23 -11.30 -20.98
C GLY A 224 2.43 -11.74 -21.80
N GLY A 225 3.58 -11.08 -21.64
CA GLY A 225 4.74 -11.26 -22.51
C GLY A 225 4.46 -10.78 -23.94
N SER A 226 5.49 -10.23 -24.60
CA SER A 226 5.48 -10.16 -26.06
C SER A 226 5.80 -11.56 -26.59
N GLU A 227 4.81 -12.25 -27.16
CA GLU A 227 5.11 -13.36 -28.08
C GLU A 227 5.92 -12.87 -29.29
#